data_AF-A0A484B0I7-F1
#
_entry.id   AF-A0A484B0I7-F1
#
_cell.length_a   1.000
_cell.length_b   1.000
_cell.length_c   1.000
_cell.angle_alpha   90.00
_cell.angle_beta   90.00
_cell.angle_gamma   90.00
#
_symmetry.space_group_name_H-M   'P 1'
#
loop_
_entity.id
_entity.type
_entity.pdbx_description
1 polymer ?
#
loop_
_entity_poly.entity_id
_entity_poly.type
_entity_poly.pdbx_seq_one_letter_code
_entity_poly.pdbx_strand_id
1 'polypeptide(L)'
;MGKNKRNKQQQQQQQQQLHQQENQQIKHVLEAAAASDAAVASPATTKTTTSTNNKKQASSSNSNNNTKMRNKQQQQQQQNQQQEQRVQITKVSRIPSLKDKVRRALNQLAQDILELVQMQPANANDEWKQYVELQRLLDRMIFHEKPLQEAVFPMTDAQVTEQTRLAKIEAFNEWARAGGVKTDCVEIATFPGYQLGLRATRDIKAGEQVLSVPRKLIFSEELLPEKQRQLFHNFPTHLKVTYTLIMEKLRGAESPWQPFIDTLPSRYNTVLYFTVEQMQRLRGTSACSAAVRHCRVIARLYASMYKCAFMQLDDSVMGGMANLFTEYGLCYELYR
;
A
#
# COMPACT_ATOMS: atom_id res chain seq x y z
N MET A 1 -10.68 23.67 42.48
CA MET A 1 -9.54 23.74 41.53
C MET A 1 -8.78 22.41 41.31
N GLY A 2 -8.82 21.42 42.22
CA GLY A 2 -8.00 20.19 42.12
C GLY A 2 -8.42 19.15 41.06
N LYS A 3 -9.72 19.05 40.71
CA LYS A 3 -10.22 18.07 39.72
C LYS A 3 -9.77 18.38 38.28
N ASN A 4 -9.66 19.66 37.92
CA ASN A 4 -9.29 20.09 36.57
C ASN A 4 -7.77 19.90 36.28
N LYS A 5 -6.92 20.02 37.32
CA LYS A 5 -5.49 19.68 37.21
C LYS A 5 -5.26 18.18 37.07
N ARG A 6 -5.98 17.35 37.83
CA ARG A 6 -5.91 15.88 37.72
C ARG A 6 -6.34 15.37 36.35
N ASN A 7 -7.44 15.88 35.79
CA ASN A 7 -7.86 15.51 34.42
C ASN A 7 -6.82 15.90 33.36
N LYS A 8 -6.25 17.12 33.43
CA LYS A 8 -5.20 17.53 32.50
C LYS A 8 -3.95 16.66 32.60
N GLN A 9 -3.54 16.31 33.81
CA GLN A 9 -2.37 15.47 34.05
C GLN A 9 -2.59 14.02 33.58
N GLN A 10 -3.79 13.49 33.77
CA GLN A 10 -4.17 12.17 33.29
C GLN A 10 -4.25 12.12 31.76
N GLN A 11 -4.82 13.15 31.14
CA GLN A 11 -4.88 13.29 29.68
C GLN A 11 -3.48 13.46 29.06
N GLN A 12 -2.59 14.17 29.75
CA GLN A 12 -1.19 14.33 29.34
C GLN A 12 -0.41 13.01 29.47
N GLN A 13 -0.63 12.23 30.53
CA GLN A 13 -0.07 10.87 30.66
C GLN A 13 -0.59 9.92 29.58
N GLN A 14 -1.88 9.98 29.26
CA GLN A 14 -2.48 9.15 28.22
C GLN A 14 -1.91 9.49 26.83
N GLN A 15 -1.72 10.78 26.54
CA GLN A 15 -1.06 11.24 25.31
C GLN A 15 0.42 10.84 25.26
N GLN A 16 1.13 10.83 26.40
CA GLN A 16 2.51 10.36 26.48
C GLN A 16 2.61 8.84 26.28
N GLN A 17 1.66 8.06 26.80
CA GLN A 17 1.61 6.61 26.60
C GLN A 17 1.28 6.25 25.13
N LEU A 18 0.30 6.92 24.53
CA LEU A 18 0.01 6.79 23.09
C LEU A 18 1.24 7.17 22.26
N HIS A 19 1.90 8.26 22.61
CA HIS A 19 3.13 8.68 21.94
C HIS A 19 4.25 7.65 22.06
N GLN A 20 4.41 7.02 23.23
CA GLN A 20 5.41 5.97 23.44
C GLN A 20 5.05 4.71 22.66
N GLN A 21 3.79 4.28 22.63
CA GLN A 21 3.35 3.13 21.83
C GLN A 21 3.52 3.37 20.33
N GLU A 22 3.14 4.54 19.82
CA GLU A 22 3.33 4.88 18.40
C GLU A 22 4.82 4.99 18.05
N ASN A 23 5.64 5.63 18.90
CA ASN A 23 7.09 5.67 18.70
C ASN A 23 7.73 4.28 18.78
N GLN A 24 7.22 3.37 19.61
CA GLN A 24 7.66 1.98 19.65
C GLN A 24 7.26 1.22 18.38
N GLN A 25 6.06 1.46 17.84
CA GLN A 25 5.64 0.87 16.56
C GLN A 25 6.50 1.39 15.39
N ILE A 26 6.79 2.69 15.38
CA ILE A 26 7.67 3.32 14.39
C ILE A 26 9.10 2.82 14.54
N LYS A 27 9.60 2.72 15.77
CA LYS A 27 10.90 2.13 16.08
C LYS A 27 10.97 0.69 15.61
N HIS A 28 9.91 -0.11 15.78
CA HIS A 28 9.85 -1.48 15.26
C HIS A 28 9.89 -1.54 13.73
N VAL A 29 9.20 -0.62 13.03
CA VAL A 29 9.27 -0.52 11.55
C VAL A 29 10.68 -0.12 11.09
N LEU A 30 11.32 0.81 11.81
CA LEU A 30 12.66 1.31 11.50
C LEU A 30 13.76 0.32 11.86
N GLU A 31 13.64 -0.38 12.99
CA GLU A 31 14.55 -1.47 13.40
C GLU A 31 14.38 -2.67 12.49
N ALA A 32 13.17 -2.98 12.01
CA ALA A 32 12.98 -3.98 10.97
C ALA A 32 13.65 -3.61 9.65
N ALA A 33 13.66 -2.32 9.30
CA ALA A 33 14.36 -1.80 8.11
C ALA A 33 15.89 -1.67 8.31
N ALA A 34 16.37 -1.55 9.55
CA ALA A 34 17.80 -1.38 9.88
C ALA A 34 18.50 -2.67 10.35
N ALA A 35 17.79 -3.64 10.94
CA ALA A 35 18.36 -4.89 11.42
C ALA A 35 18.77 -5.86 10.30
N SER A 36 18.33 -5.62 9.05
CA SER A 36 18.85 -6.34 7.89
C SER A 36 20.28 -5.92 7.50
N ASP A 37 20.78 -4.82 8.05
CA ASP A 37 22.10 -4.24 7.73
C ASP A 37 23.25 -4.82 8.59
N ALA A 38 22.92 -5.47 9.72
CA ALA A 38 23.92 -5.90 10.71
C ALA A 38 24.26 -7.40 10.71
N ALA A 39 23.58 -8.24 9.92
CA ALA A 39 23.63 -9.70 10.09
C ALA A 39 24.63 -10.47 9.20
N VAL A 40 25.36 -9.83 8.27
CA VAL A 40 26.27 -10.60 7.38
C VAL A 40 27.61 -9.91 7.17
N ALA A 41 28.52 -10.07 8.15
CA ALA A 41 29.96 -9.86 7.97
C ALA A 41 30.72 -11.18 8.17
N SER A 42 31.04 -11.84 7.04
CA SER A 42 32.19 -12.75 6.79
C SER A 42 32.23 -14.18 7.40
N PRO A 43 33.04 -15.12 6.85
CA PRO A 43 33.03 -15.60 5.45
C PRO A 43 33.19 -17.14 5.32
N ALA A 44 33.02 -17.67 4.10
CA ALA A 44 33.95 -18.62 3.43
C ALA A 44 33.34 -19.82 2.69
N THR A 45 33.82 -19.95 1.44
CA THR A 45 34.19 -21.16 0.68
C THR A 45 33.11 -22.00 -0.03
N THR A 46 32.99 -21.66 -1.31
CA THR A 46 32.76 -22.49 -2.50
C THR A 46 33.45 -23.85 -2.46
N LYS A 47 32.74 -24.93 -2.85
CA LYS A 47 33.29 -26.01 -3.68
C LYS A 47 32.24 -26.57 -4.64
N THR A 48 32.58 -26.45 -5.91
CA THR A 48 31.97 -27.05 -7.10
C THR A 48 32.30 -28.55 -7.15
N THR A 49 31.35 -29.39 -7.57
CA THR A 49 31.66 -30.72 -8.09
C THR A 49 30.82 -31.02 -9.33
N THR A 50 31.56 -31.14 -10.43
CA THR A 50 31.23 -31.73 -11.72
C THR A 50 30.85 -33.21 -11.56
N SER A 51 29.96 -33.72 -12.40
CA SER A 51 29.92 -35.15 -12.71
C SER A 51 29.37 -35.41 -14.11
N THR A 52 30.26 -35.94 -14.93
CA THR A 52 30.13 -36.56 -16.24
C THR A 52 29.60 -38.00 -16.11
N ASN A 53 28.81 -38.45 -17.09
CA ASN A 53 28.73 -39.84 -17.60
C ASN A 53 27.62 -39.91 -18.68
N ASN A 54 27.54 -40.87 -19.59
CA ASN A 54 28.48 -41.59 -20.47
C ASN A 54 27.58 -42.51 -21.33
N LYS A 55 27.89 -42.69 -22.62
CA LYS A 55 27.68 -43.93 -23.42
C LYS A 55 26.25 -44.47 -23.69
N LYS A 56 25.85 -44.54 -24.98
CA LYS A 56 25.94 -45.78 -25.81
C LYS A 56 25.29 -45.64 -27.21
N GLN A 57 26.03 -46.20 -28.18
CA GLN A 57 25.66 -47.02 -29.35
C GLN A 57 24.64 -46.52 -30.39
N ALA A 58 25.15 -46.40 -31.62
CA ALA A 58 24.40 -46.29 -32.86
C ALA A 58 24.61 -47.56 -33.70
N SER A 59 23.51 -48.08 -34.24
CA SER A 59 23.46 -49.01 -35.37
C SER A 59 22.50 -48.45 -36.41
N SER A 60 23.00 -48.31 -37.64
CA SER A 60 22.34 -48.31 -38.95
C SER A 60 20.95 -47.67 -39.15
N SER A 61 20.87 -46.83 -40.18
CA SER A 61 19.83 -46.77 -41.22
C SER A 61 19.12 -45.41 -41.38
N ASN A 62 19.63 -44.64 -42.35
CA ASN A 62 18.89 -43.98 -43.41
C ASN A 62 17.40 -43.62 -43.16
N SER A 63 17.13 -42.41 -42.68
CA SER A 63 16.01 -41.54 -43.11
C SER A 63 16.14 -40.16 -42.46
N ASN A 64 17.25 -39.46 -42.74
CA ASN A 64 17.41 -38.07 -42.37
C ASN A 64 16.57 -37.23 -43.35
N ASN A 65 15.47 -36.63 -42.85
CA ASN A 65 15.09 -35.23 -43.12
C ASN A 65 13.71 -34.85 -42.53
N ASN A 66 12.83 -35.79 -42.20
CA ASN A 66 11.47 -35.47 -41.70
C ASN A 66 11.33 -35.38 -40.17
N THR A 67 12.21 -36.01 -39.38
CA THR A 67 12.09 -36.02 -37.90
C THR A 67 12.62 -34.73 -37.25
N LYS A 68 13.59 -34.06 -37.89
CA LYS A 68 14.13 -32.76 -37.42
C LYS A 68 13.10 -31.62 -37.55
N MET A 69 12.19 -31.67 -38.52
CA MET A 69 11.11 -30.70 -38.69
C MET A 69 10.01 -30.87 -37.64
N ARG A 70 9.62 -32.11 -37.32
CA ARG A 70 8.60 -32.38 -36.29
C ARG A 70 9.03 -32.02 -34.88
N ASN A 71 10.29 -32.31 -34.50
CA ASN A 71 10.79 -31.96 -33.17
C ASN A 71 11.01 -30.44 -33.00
N LYS A 72 11.39 -29.72 -34.07
CA LYS A 72 11.43 -28.24 -34.04
C LYS A 72 10.02 -27.64 -33.90
N GLN A 73 9.02 -28.18 -34.61
CA GLN A 73 7.64 -27.68 -34.50
C GLN A 73 7.02 -27.96 -33.11
N GLN A 74 7.31 -29.10 -32.48
CA GLN A 74 6.81 -29.39 -31.13
C GLN A 74 7.51 -28.58 -30.03
N GLN A 75 8.83 -28.32 -30.14
CA GLN A 75 9.52 -27.42 -29.20
C GLN A 75 9.06 -25.97 -29.35
N GLN A 76 8.74 -25.52 -30.56
CA GLN A 76 8.27 -24.16 -30.83
C GLN A 76 6.81 -23.97 -30.40
N GLN A 77 5.97 -25.01 -30.47
CA GLN A 77 4.61 -24.98 -29.92
C GLN A 77 4.58 -25.01 -28.38
N GLN A 78 5.48 -25.73 -27.72
CA GLN A 78 5.60 -25.67 -26.25
C GLN A 78 6.17 -24.34 -25.74
N GLN A 79 7.11 -23.73 -26.48
CA GLN A 79 7.59 -22.37 -26.18
C GLN A 79 6.52 -21.31 -26.42
N ASN A 80 5.72 -21.42 -27.49
CA ASN A 80 4.61 -20.51 -27.74
C ASN A 80 3.48 -20.67 -26.71
N GLN A 81 3.16 -21.88 -26.23
CA GLN A 81 2.15 -22.05 -25.18
C GLN A 81 2.63 -21.55 -23.80
N GLN A 82 3.93 -21.68 -23.48
CA GLN A 82 4.50 -21.05 -22.28
C GLN A 82 4.61 -19.52 -22.41
N GLN A 83 4.84 -18.99 -23.62
CA GLN A 83 4.77 -17.55 -23.88
C GLN A 83 3.34 -17.02 -23.89
N GLU A 84 2.35 -17.74 -24.42
CA GLU A 84 0.95 -17.35 -24.39
C GLU A 84 0.36 -17.42 -22.97
N GLN A 85 0.76 -18.41 -22.15
CA GLN A 85 0.47 -18.38 -20.72
C GLN A 85 1.17 -17.22 -20.01
N ARG A 86 2.42 -16.87 -20.37
CA ARG A 86 3.10 -15.69 -19.84
C ARG A 86 2.46 -14.36 -20.28
N VAL A 87 1.94 -14.29 -21.50
CA VAL A 87 1.33 -13.10 -22.11
C VAL A 87 -0.11 -12.93 -21.63
N GLN A 88 -0.84 -13.99 -21.30
CA GLN A 88 -2.15 -13.90 -20.65
C GLN A 88 -2.04 -13.50 -19.16
N ILE A 89 -0.91 -13.76 -18.49
CA ILE A 89 -0.64 -13.30 -17.12
C ILE A 89 -0.23 -11.80 -17.07
N THR A 90 -0.02 -11.13 -18.22
CA THR A 90 0.51 -9.74 -18.25
C THR A 90 -0.43 -8.73 -18.93
N LYS A 91 -1.64 -8.57 -18.39
CA LYS A 91 -2.40 -7.30 -18.51
C LYS A 91 -2.77 -6.73 -17.14
N VAL A 92 -1.90 -6.88 -16.14
CA VAL A 92 -1.92 -5.97 -14.98
C VAL A 92 -1.55 -4.60 -15.51
N SER A 93 -2.39 -3.60 -15.27
CA SER A 93 -2.18 -2.19 -15.60
C SER A 93 -0.90 -1.69 -14.94
N ARG A 94 0.27 -1.99 -15.52
CA ARG A 94 1.56 -1.62 -14.95
C ARG A 94 1.65 -0.09 -14.89
N ILE A 95 1.90 0.42 -13.69
CA ILE A 95 2.11 1.84 -13.46
C ILE A 95 3.22 2.34 -14.39
N PRO A 96 3.06 3.53 -15.01
CA PRO A 96 4.01 4.04 -15.97
C PRO A 96 5.37 4.28 -15.32
N SER A 97 6.44 3.93 -16.04
CA SER A 97 7.79 4.27 -15.59
C SER A 97 8.04 5.77 -15.73
N LEU A 98 8.54 6.41 -14.68
CA LEU A 98 8.90 7.83 -14.71
C LEU A 98 10.23 8.06 -15.41
N LYS A 99 10.34 9.21 -16.09
CA LYS A 99 11.58 9.68 -16.70
C LYS A 99 12.68 9.85 -15.65
N ASP A 100 13.94 9.57 -16.00
CA ASP A 100 15.08 9.61 -15.07
C ASP A 100 15.26 10.95 -14.35
N LYS A 101 14.99 12.07 -15.03
CA LYS A 101 15.03 13.41 -14.41
C LYS A 101 14.03 13.54 -13.27
N VAL A 102 12.82 13.00 -13.45
CA VAL A 102 11.76 13.01 -12.43
C VAL A 102 12.12 12.04 -11.31
N ARG A 103 12.65 10.85 -11.65
CA ARG A 103 13.11 9.87 -10.65
C ARG A 103 14.20 10.45 -9.74
N ARG A 104 15.21 11.13 -10.30
CA ARG A 104 16.26 11.79 -9.50
C ARG A 104 15.69 12.88 -8.57
N ALA A 105 14.72 13.67 -9.06
CA ALA A 105 14.06 14.68 -8.24
C ALA A 105 13.28 14.04 -7.07
N LEU A 106 12.58 12.93 -7.32
CA LEU A 106 11.87 12.19 -6.28
C LEU A 106 12.80 11.52 -5.27
N ASN A 107 13.92 10.95 -5.73
CA ASN A 107 14.95 10.41 -4.83
C ASN A 107 15.48 11.49 -3.88
N GLN A 108 15.73 12.71 -4.39
CA GLN A 108 16.16 13.83 -3.55
C GLN A 108 15.06 14.23 -2.57
N LEU A 109 13.81 14.37 -3.01
CA LEU A 109 12.68 14.71 -2.15
C LEU A 109 12.46 13.68 -1.03
N ALA A 110 12.55 12.39 -1.34
CA ALA A 110 12.45 11.32 -0.35
C ALA A 110 13.57 11.43 0.70
N GLN A 111 14.81 11.70 0.28
CA GLN A 111 15.93 11.92 1.17
C GLN A 111 15.74 13.17 2.04
N ASP A 112 15.33 14.31 1.46
CA ASP A 112 15.06 15.56 2.17
C ASP A 112 13.95 15.36 3.23
N ILE A 113 12.89 14.60 2.90
CA ILE A 113 11.84 14.25 3.85
C ILE A 113 12.42 13.42 5.00
N LEU A 114 13.21 12.39 4.73
CA LEU A 114 13.81 11.53 5.75
C LEU A 114 14.72 12.33 6.69
N GLU A 115 15.54 13.22 6.16
CA GLU A 115 16.42 14.10 6.94
C GLU A 115 15.60 15.08 7.80
N LEU A 116 14.58 15.72 7.21
CA LEU A 116 13.71 16.66 7.92
C LEU A 116 13.00 15.98 9.09
N VAL A 117 12.42 14.80 8.89
CA VAL A 117 11.64 14.09 9.94
C VAL A 117 12.51 13.35 10.95
N GLN A 118 13.79 13.16 10.66
CA GLN A 118 14.76 12.61 11.62
C GLN A 118 15.05 13.59 12.75
N MET A 119 15.03 14.90 12.46
CA MET A 119 15.23 15.94 13.46
C MET A 119 14.04 15.98 14.45
N GLN A 120 14.33 15.87 15.75
CA GLN A 120 13.32 16.00 16.79
C GLN A 120 13.10 17.49 17.12
N PRO A 121 11.89 18.04 16.92
CA PRO A 121 11.62 19.42 17.28
C PRO A 121 11.61 19.62 18.80
N ALA A 122 12.24 20.69 19.26
CA ALA A 122 12.39 20.97 20.69
C ALA A 122 11.11 21.54 21.34
N ASN A 123 10.24 22.17 20.55
CA ASN A 123 9.03 22.83 21.02
C ASN A 123 7.96 22.88 19.92
N ALA A 124 6.75 23.32 20.28
CA ALA A 124 5.60 23.38 19.37
C ALA A 124 5.78 24.35 18.17
N ASN A 125 6.62 25.38 18.30
CA ASN A 125 6.91 26.27 17.18
C ASN A 125 7.83 25.60 16.16
N ASP A 126 8.80 24.81 16.64
CA ASP A 126 9.68 24.04 15.76
C ASP A 126 8.93 22.85 15.12
N GLU A 127 8.00 22.21 15.85
CA GLU A 127 7.06 21.23 15.26
C GLU A 127 6.27 21.84 14.10
N TRP A 128 5.76 23.06 14.29
CA TRP A 128 5.02 23.77 13.25
C TRP A 128 5.89 24.13 12.03
N LYS A 129 7.09 24.66 12.25
CA LYS A 129 8.02 24.97 11.15
C LYS A 129 8.38 23.72 10.35
N GLN A 130 8.67 22.61 11.05
CA GLN A 130 8.93 21.32 10.42
C GLN A 130 7.73 20.83 9.60
N TYR A 131 6.51 20.99 10.13
CA TYR A 131 5.29 20.63 9.39
C TYR A 131 5.12 21.41 8.09
N VAL A 132 5.30 22.74 8.14
CA VAL A 132 5.15 23.60 6.95
C VAL A 132 6.17 23.21 5.87
N GLU A 133 7.42 22.97 6.26
CA GLU A 133 8.44 22.52 5.31
C GLU A 133 8.13 21.11 4.77
N LEU A 134 7.65 20.20 5.64
CA LEU A 134 7.24 18.87 5.22
C LEU A 134 6.11 18.92 4.18
N GLN A 135 5.10 19.78 4.36
CA GLN A 135 4.04 19.96 3.36
C GLN A 135 4.60 20.45 2.03
N ARG A 136 5.53 21.42 2.04
CA ARG A 136 6.19 21.91 0.81
C ARG A 136 6.92 20.78 0.06
N LEU A 137 7.63 19.90 0.78
CA LEU A 137 8.31 18.75 0.18
C LEU A 137 7.31 17.75 -0.41
N LEU A 138 6.24 17.45 0.33
CA LEU A 138 5.18 16.54 -0.11
C LEU A 138 4.43 17.07 -1.33
N ASP A 139 4.10 18.36 -1.39
CA ASP A 139 3.44 18.97 -2.55
C ASP A 139 4.30 18.86 -3.82
N ARG A 140 5.62 19.04 -3.70
CA ARG A 140 6.56 18.81 -4.79
C ARG A 140 6.63 17.34 -5.19
N MET A 141 6.56 16.43 -4.23
CA MET A 141 6.54 14.98 -4.48
C MET A 141 5.28 14.58 -5.25
N ILE A 142 4.11 15.01 -4.77
CA ILE A 142 2.81 14.82 -5.44
C ILE A 142 2.84 15.37 -6.87
N PHE A 143 3.38 16.58 -7.08
CA PHE A 143 3.50 17.17 -8.40
C PHE A 143 4.29 16.28 -9.38
N HIS A 144 5.41 15.70 -8.92
CA HIS A 144 6.22 14.81 -9.74
C HIS A 144 5.62 13.41 -9.93
N GLU A 145 4.81 12.94 -8.97
CA GLU A 145 4.11 11.66 -9.01
C GLU A 145 2.77 11.71 -9.76
N LYS A 146 2.33 12.88 -10.22
CA LYS A 146 1.07 13.06 -10.94
C LYS A 146 0.82 12.05 -12.08
N PRO A 147 1.81 11.67 -12.93
CA PRO A 147 1.60 10.65 -13.95
C PRO A 147 1.29 9.25 -13.37
N LEU A 148 1.83 8.93 -12.19
CA LEU A 148 1.51 7.68 -11.47
C LEU A 148 0.09 7.76 -10.92
N GLN A 149 -0.27 8.89 -10.33
CA GLN A 149 -1.61 9.14 -9.85
C GLN A 149 -2.63 9.02 -10.98
N GLU A 150 -2.44 9.67 -12.12
CA GLU A 150 -3.37 9.66 -13.26
C GLU A 150 -3.56 8.25 -13.85
N ALA A 151 -2.52 7.41 -13.80
CA ALA A 151 -2.62 6.02 -14.25
C ALA A 151 -3.47 5.14 -13.32
N VAL A 152 -3.49 5.44 -12.02
CA VAL A 152 -4.26 4.71 -11.00
C VAL A 152 -5.66 5.33 -10.80
N PHE A 153 -5.75 6.65 -10.95
CA PHE A 153 -6.93 7.49 -10.79
C PHE A 153 -7.02 8.45 -11.97
N PRO A 154 -7.67 8.07 -13.08
CA PRO A 154 -7.96 9.01 -14.15
C PRO A 154 -8.83 10.13 -13.57
N MET A 155 -8.26 11.34 -13.53
CA MET A 155 -8.81 12.48 -12.81
C MET A 155 -10.22 12.78 -13.31
N THR A 156 -11.21 12.56 -12.46
CA THR A 156 -12.59 13.00 -12.63
C THR A 156 -12.96 13.80 -11.39
N ASP A 157 -13.67 14.92 -11.58
CA ASP A 157 -13.99 15.88 -10.52
C ASP A 157 -14.59 15.20 -9.27
N ALA A 158 -14.36 15.78 -8.09
CA ALA A 158 -14.83 15.21 -6.83
C ALA A 158 -16.35 14.94 -6.80
N GLN A 159 -17.16 15.76 -7.49
CA GLN A 159 -18.60 15.51 -7.67
C GLN A 159 -18.90 14.33 -8.60
N VAL A 160 -18.09 14.15 -9.65
CA VAL A 160 -18.15 12.99 -10.53
C VAL A 160 -17.81 11.73 -9.72
N THR A 161 -16.85 11.80 -8.79
CA THR A 161 -16.47 10.61 -7.99
C THR A 161 -17.56 10.09 -7.05
N GLU A 162 -18.40 10.93 -6.44
CA GLU A 162 -19.52 10.43 -5.63
C GLU A 162 -20.62 9.80 -6.48
N GLN A 163 -20.97 10.42 -7.61
CA GLN A 163 -21.96 9.86 -8.53
C GLN A 163 -21.45 8.55 -9.15
N THR A 164 -20.15 8.47 -9.45
CA THR A 164 -19.49 7.24 -9.88
C THR A 164 -19.55 6.17 -8.79
N ARG A 165 -19.26 6.51 -7.53
CA ARG A 165 -19.38 5.56 -6.40
C ARG A 165 -20.80 5.04 -6.25
N LEU A 166 -21.82 5.91 -6.37
CA LEU A 166 -23.22 5.52 -6.36
C LEU A 166 -23.56 4.53 -7.47
N ALA A 167 -23.05 4.76 -8.68
CA ALA A 167 -23.23 3.83 -9.81
C ALA A 167 -22.60 2.45 -9.57
N LYS A 168 -21.66 2.32 -8.61
CA LYS A 168 -21.00 1.06 -8.24
C LYS A 168 -21.68 0.32 -7.09
N ILE A 169 -22.67 0.94 -6.42
CA ILE A 169 -23.32 0.35 -5.24
C ILE A 169 -24.10 -0.91 -5.58
N GLU A 170 -24.76 -0.97 -6.74
CA GLU A 170 -25.50 -2.18 -7.10
C GLU A 170 -24.56 -3.37 -7.30
N ALA A 171 -23.46 -3.17 -8.04
CA ALA A 171 -22.44 -4.20 -8.22
C ALA A 171 -21.83 -4.64 -6.88
N PHE A 172 -21.61 -3.71 -5.95
CA PHE A 172 -21.19 -4.03 -4.58
C PHE A 172 -22.22 -4.86 -3.83
N ASN A 173 -23.51 -4.50 -3.88
CA ASN A 173 -24.60 -5.23 -3.22
C ASN A 173 -24.73 -6.66 -3.77
N GLU A 174 -24.64 -6.83 -5.09
CA GLU A 174 -24.64 -8.15 -5.73
C GLU A 174 -23.46 -9.00 -5.29
N TRP A 175 -22.24 -8.43 -5.30
CA TRP A 175 -21.03 -9.10 -4.82
C TRP A 175 -21.14 -9.49 -3.34
N ALA A 176 -21.62 -8.59 -2.49
CA ALA A 176 -21.81 -8.84 -1.07
C ALA A 176 -22.83 -9.97 -0.83
N ARG A 177 -23.97 -9.93 -1.53
CA ARG A 177 -25.02 -10.96 -1.46
C ARG A 177 -24.49 -12.32 -1.92
N ALA A 178 -23.77 -12.36 -3.04
CA ALA A 178 -23.15 -13.58 -3.57
C ALA A 178 -22.08 -14.15 -2.61
N GLY A 179 -21.35 -13.29 -1.91
CA GLY A 179 -20.40 -13.70 -0.89
C GLY A 179 -21.02 -14.08 0.45
N GLY A 180 -22.35 -13.94 0.61
CA GLY A 180 -23.10 -14.41 1.78
C GLY A 180 -23.38 -13.33 2.83
N VAL A 181 -23.24 -12.05 2.50
CA VAL A 181 -23.70 -10.96 3.36
C VAL A 181 -25.23 -11.02 3.47
N LYS A 182 -25.74 -10.94 4.69
CA LYS A 182 -27.17 -10.94 4.98
C LYS A 182 -27.60 -9.59 5.53
N THR A 183 -28.51 -8.94 4.82
CA THR A 183 -29.21 -7.72 5.20
C THR A 183 -30.59 -7.72 4.56
N ASP A 184 -31.63 -7.38 5.33
CA ASP A 184 -33.03 -7.30 4.90
C ASP A 184 -33.68 -5.96 5.30
N CYS A 185 -33.03 -5.19 6.16
CA CYS A 185 -33.61 -4.01 6.81
C CYS A 185 -32.81 -2.72 6.56
N VAL A 186 -31.69 -2.79 5.83
CA VAL A 186 -30.90 -1.60 5.47
C VAL A 186 -30.49 -1.60 4.00
N GLU A 187 -30.35 -0.40 3.47
CA GLU A 187 -29.82 -0.11 2.15
C GLU A 187 -28.73 0.97 2.23
N ILE A 188 -27.89 1.06 1.21
CA ILE A 188 -26.88 2.12 1.12
C ILE A 188 -27.52 3.37 0.52
N ALA A 189 -27.37 4.51 1.21
CA ALA A 189 -27.90 5.80 0.76
C ALA A 189 -26.90 6.93 1.05
N THR A 190 -27.08 8.08 0.40
CA THR A 190 -26.31 9.30 0.71
C THR A 190 -26.98 10.12 1.81
N PHE A 191 -26.15 10.67 2.69
CA PHE A 191 -26.56 11.54 3.78
C PHE A 191 -25.85 12.90 3.65
N PRO A 192 -26.60 14.00 3.63
CA PRO A 192 -26.02 15.34 3.59
C PRO A 192 -25.01 15.56 4.72
N GLY A 193 -23.81 16.03 4.37
CA GLY A 193 -22.71 16.27 5.31
C GLY A 193 -21.87 15.03 5.69
N TYR A 194 -22.28 13.81 5.32
CA TYR A 194 -21.56 12.58 5.64
C TYR A 194 -21.01 11.83 4.42
N GLN A 195 -21.77 11.74 3.30
CA GLN A 195 -21.59 10.81 2.16
C GLN A 195 -22.43 9.53 2.31
N LEU A 196 -21.93 8.38 1.83
CA LEU A 196 -22.63 7.09 1.90
C LEU A 196 -22.75 6.57 3.34
N GLY A 197 -23.91 6.03 3.66
CA GLY A 197 -24.20 5.35 4.92
C GLY A 197 -25.31 4.32 4.75
N LEU A 198 -25.71 3.70 5.86
CA LEU A 198 -26.81 2.74 5.88
C LEU A 198 -28.11 3.42 6.32
N ARG A 199 -29.15 3.29 5.50
CA ARG A 199 -30.52 3.75 5.78
C ARG A 199 -31.41 2.55 6.08
N ALA A 200 -32.20 2.63 7.14
CA ALA A 200 -33.19 1.60 7.44
C ALA A 200 -34.35 1.65 6.42
N THR A 201 -34.78 0.49 5.94
CA THR A 201 -35.93 0.34 5.01
C THR A 201 -37.24 0.02 5.75
N ARG A 202 -37.15 -0.30 7.05
CA ARG A 202 -38.25 -0.55 7.97
C ARG A 202 -37.81 -0.24 9.40
N ASP A 203 -38.74 -0.27 10.34
CA ASP A 203 -38.41 -0.19 11.77
C ASP A 203 -37.56 -1.39 12.21
N ILE A 204 -36.54 -1.12 13.03
CA ILE A 204 -35.59 -2.11 13.56
C ILE A 204 -35.65 -2.06 15.09
N LYS A 205 -35.82 -3.22 15.74
CA LYS A 205 -35.89 -3.28 17.21
C LYS A 205 -34.49 -3.33 17.82
N ALA A 206 -34.34 -2.84 19.05
CA ALA A 206 -33.10 -2.98 19.79
C ALA A 206 -32.73 -4.47 19.96
N GLY A 207 -31.50 -4.83 19.64
CA GLY A 207 -31.01 -6.22 19.68
C GLY A 207 -31.29 -7.05 18.42
N GLU A 208 -32.01 -6.51 17.44
CA GLU A 208 -32.23 -7.17 16.15
C GLU A 208 -30.94 -7.15 15.31
N GLN A 209 -30.65 -8.26 14.62
CA GLN A 209 -29.47 -8.37 13.78
C GLN A 209 -29.69 -7.63 12.45
N VAL A 210 -29.02 -6.50 12.28
CA VAL A 210 -29.13 -5.65 11.07
C VAL A 210 -28.30 -6.19 9.89
N LEU A 211 -27.09 -6.68 10.16
CA LEU A 211 -26.13 -7.07 9.15
C LEU A 211 -25.28 -8.25 9.65
N SER A 212 -25.02 -9.22 8.79
CA SER A 212 -24.05 -10.29 9.03
C SER A 212 -23.09 -10.41 7.86
N VAL A 213 -21.79 -10.33 8.13
CA VAL A 213 -20.71 -10.42 7.13
C VAL A 213 -19.87 -11.68 7.38
N PRO A 214 -19.81 -12.62 6.44
CA PRO A 214 -18.94 -13.79 6.54
C PRO A 214 -17.46 -13.43 6.66
N ARG A 215 -16.67 -14.18 7.45
CA ARG A 215 -15.23 -13.92 7.66
C ARG A 215 -14.43 -13.82 6.35
N LYS A 216 -14.79 -14.62 5.33
CA LYS A 216 -14.14 -14.59 4.00
C LYS A 216 -14.30 -13.25 3.25
N LEU A 217 -15.25 -12.41 3.66
CA LEU A 217 -15.49 -11.06 3.14
C LEU A 217 -14.93 -9.96 4.06
N ILE A 218 -14.06 -10.32 5.02
CA ILE A 218 -13.31 -9.33 5.80
C ILE A 218 -11.96 -9.09 5.12
N PHE A 219 -11.73 -7.84 4.69
CA PHE A 219 -10.47 -7.44 4.09
C PHE A 219 -9.38 -7.44 5.17
N SER A 220 -8.30 -8.20 4.94
CA SER A 220 -7.20 -8.35 5.90
C SER A 220 -5.90 -8.71 5.19
N GLU A 221 -4.79 -8.65 5.93
CA GLU A 221 -3.48 -9.04 5.41
C GLU A 221 -3.41 -10.51 4.98
N GLU A 222 -4.32 -11.37 5.48
CA GLU A 222 -4.43 -12.80 5.14
C GLU A 222 -4.69 -13.02 3.64
N LEU A 223 -5.19 -12.00 2.93
CA LEU A 223 -5.41 -12.04 1.47
C LEU A 223 -4.10 -12.12 0.69
N LEU A 224 -2.98 -11.68 1.26
CA LEU A 224 -1.69 -11.77 0.61
C LEU A 224 -1.17 -13.22 0.64
N PRO A 225 -0.59 -13.72 -0.47
CA PRO A 225 0.20 -14.93 -0.48
C PRO A 225 1.21 -14.99 0.66
N GLU A 226 1.44 -16.18 1.22
CA GLU A 226 2.36 -16.41 2.35
C GLU A 226 3.73 -15.75 2.14
N LYS A 227 4.30 -15.88 0.93
CA LYS A 227 5.58 -15.27 0.58
C LYS A 227 5.59 -13.74 0.74
N GLN A 228 4.50 -13.07 0.37
CA GLN A 228 4.36 -11.62 0.51
C GLN A 228 4.08 -11.23 1.96
N ARG A 229 3.29 -12.00 2.71
CA ARG A 229 3.10 -11.78 4.15
C ARG A 229 4.41 -11.87 4.93
N GLN A 230 5.28 -12.80 4.54
CA GLN A 230 6.61 -12.93 5.14
C GLN A 230 7.49 -11.71 4.87
N LEU A 231 7.44 -11.09 3.68
CA LEU A 231 8.19 -9.85 3.42
C LEU A 231 7.82 -8.73 4.40
N PHE A 232 6.57 -8.68 4.85
CA PHE A 232 6.08 -7.68 5.78
C PHE A 232 5.93 -8.18 7.21
N HIS A 233 6.54 -9.30 7.59
CA HIS A 233 6.22 -9.95 8.88
C HIS A 233 6.42 -9.01 10.09
N ASN A 234 7.48 -8.19 10.05
CA ASN A 234 7.82 -7.21 11.08
C ASN A 234 7.00 -5.91 11.03
N PHE A 235 6.13 -5.75 10.03
CA PHE A 235 5.34 -4.54 9.89
C PHE A 235 4.14 -4.57 10.83
N PRO A 236 3.74 -3.42 11.40
CA PRO A 236 2.46 -3.27 12.06
C PRO A 236 1.30 -3.68 11.15
N THR A 237 0.25 -4.25 11.75
CA THR A 237 -0.94 -4.76 11.03
C THR A 237 -1.57 -3.70 10.12
N HIS A 238 -1.66 -2.45 10.58
CA HIS A 238 -2.25 -1.37 9.76
C HIS A 238 -1.48 -1.16 8.45
N LEU A 239 -0.14 -1.22 8.46
CA LEU A 239 0.66 -1.12 7.24
C LEU A 239 0.43 -2.32 6.33
N LYS A 240 0.40 -3.54 6.88
CA LYS A 240 0.12 -4.75 6.10
C LYS A 240 -1.20 -4.60 5.33
N VAL A 241 -2.27 -4.18 6.01
CA VAL A 241 -3.59 -3.95 5.40
C VAL A 241 -3.55 -2.84 4.36
N THR A 242 -2.84 -1.72 4.61
CA THR A 242 -2.66 -0.65 3.63
C THR A 242 -2.00 -1.18 2.35
N TYR A 243 -0.94 -1.99 2.45
CA TYR A 243 -0.30 -2.59 1.27
C TYR A 243 -1.22 -3.57 0.55
N THR A 244 -1.92 -4.42 1.29
CA THR A 244 -2.91 -5.33 0.69
C THR A 244 -3.94 -4.53 -0.11
N LEU A 245 -4.43 -3.40 0.43
CA LEU A 245 -5.39 -2.55 -0.27
C LEU A 245 -4.81 -1.91 -1.53
N ILE A 246 -3.56 -1.43 -1.48
CA ILE A 246 -2.86 -0.87 -2.65
C ILE A 246 -2.72 -1.94 -3.75
N MET A 247 -2.25 -3.14 -3.40
CA MET A 247 -2.05 -4.23 -4.37
C MET A 247 -3.37 -4.66 -5.02
N GLU A 248 -4.42 -4.86 -4.22
CA GLU A 248 -5.74 -5.24 -4.73
C GLU A 248 -6.34 -4.17 -5.63
N LYS A 249 -6.16 -2.89 -5.27
CA LYS A 249 -6.64 -1.77 -6.07
C LYS A 249 -5.97 -1.69 -7.44
N LEU A 250 -4.66 -1.96 -7.50
CA LEU A 250 -3.90 -1.94 -8.75
C LEU A 250 -4.15 -3.14 -9.64
N ARG A 251 -4.52 -4.27 -9.03
CA ARG A 251 -4.98 -5.45 -9.76
C ARG A 251 -6.28 -5.17 -10.51
N GLY A 252 -7.06 -4.18 -10.09
CA GLY A 252 -8.21 -3.66 -10.84
C GLY A 252 -9.28 -4.74 -11.06
N ALA A 253 -9.73 -4.91 -12.30
CA ALA A 253 -10.78 -5.88 -12.64
C ALA A 253 -10.44 -7.35 -12.31
N GLU A 254 -9.15 -7.68 -12.17
CA GLU A 254 -8.69 -9.02 -11.77
C GLU A 254 -8.81 -9.25 -10.23
N SER A 255 -9.17 -8.21 -9.47
CA SER A 255 -9.40 -8.29 -8.03
C SER A 255 -10.84 -8.73 -7.73
N PRO A 256 -11.07 -9.87 -7.04
CA PRO A 256 -12.35 -10.17 -6.41
C PRO A 256 -12.84 -9.11 -5.42
N TRP A 257 -11.96 -8.22 -4.95
CA TRP A 257 -12.31 -7.15 -4.02
C TRP A 257 -12.63 -5.83 -4.73
N GLN A 258 -12.54 -5.77 -6.07
CA GLN A 258 -12.82 -4.57 -6.83
C GLN A 258 -14.21 -3.96 -6.50
N PRO A 259 -15.31 -4.75 -6.36
CA PRO A 259 -16.61 -4.18 -6.00
C PRO A 259 -16.59 -3.47 -4.64
N PHE A 260 -15.83 -3.97 -3.66
CA PHE A 260 -15.64 -3.28 -2.38
C PHE A 260 -14.78 -2.03 -2.53
N ILE A 261 -13.64 -2.14 -3.23
CA ILE A 261 -12.69 -1.02 -3.42
C ILE A 261 -13.34 0.14 -4.19
N ASP A 262 -14.18 -0.14 -5.18
CA ASP A 262 -14.93 0.86 -5.98
C ASP A 262 -15.89 1.71 -5.12
N THR A 263 -16.31 1.21 -3.96
CA THR A 263 -17.18 1.96 -3.03
C THR A 263 -16.42 2.85 -2.05
N LEU A 264 -15.09 2.66 -1.91
CA LEU A 264 -14.29 3.44 -0.98
C LEU A 264 -14.23 4.91 -1.40
N PRO A 265 -14.23 5.86 -0.45
CA PRO A 265 -14.00 7.26 -0.76
C PRO A 265 -12.66 7.47 -1.48
N SER A 266 -12.67 8.36 -2.48
CA SER A 266 -11.46 8.85 -3.15
C SER A 266 -10.65 9.81 -2.27
N ARG A 267 -11.28 10.40 -1.25
CA ARG A 267 -10.69 11.37 -0.33
C ARG A 267 -11.32 11.26 1.05
N TYR A 268 -10.52 11.47 2.09
CA TYR A 268 -10.96 11.50 3.48
C TYR A 268 -10.82 12.91 4.07
N ASN A 269 -11.36 13.10 5.27
CA ASN A 269 -11.27 14.34 6.05
C ASN A 269 -10.27 14.22 7.22
N THR A 270 -9.31 13.30 7.12
CA THR A 270 -8.22 13.16 8.11
C THR A 270 -7.23 14.32 7.98
N VAL A 271 -6.38 14.50 9.00
CA VAL A 271 -5.37 15.57 9.06
C VAL A 271 -4.34 15.51 7.92
N LEU A 272 -4.23 14.38 7.22
CA LEU A 272 -3.37 14.19 6.04
C LEU A 272 -3.87 14.93 4.80
N TYR A 273 -5.15 15.31 4.79
CA TYR A 273 -5.83 16.01 3.70
C TYR A 273 -6.09 17.49 4.01
N PHE A 274 -5.61 17.99 5.15
CA PHE A 274 -5.74 19.38 5.54
C PHE A 274 -4.72 20.25 4.81
N THR A 275 -5.14 21.43 4.37
CA THR A 275 -4.21 22.48 3.94
C THR A 275 -3.44 23.03 5.14
N VAL A 276 -2.32 23.71 4.88
CA VAL A 276 -1.55 24.40 5.94
C VAL A 276 -2.44 25.39 6.70
N GLU A 277 -3.33 26.11 6.02
CA GLU A 277 -4.28 27.04 6.64
C GLU A 277 -5.30 26.32 7.56
N GLN A 278 -5.81 25.17 7.12
CA GLN A 278 -6.71 24.35 7.94
C GLN A 278 -6.00 23.80 9.18
N MET A 279 -4.77 23.30 9.02
CA MET A 279 -3.95 22.84 10.13
C MET A 279 -3.58 23.99 11.08
N GLN A 280 -3.38 25.20 10.56
CA GLN A 280 -3.05 26.38 11.37
C GLN A 280 -4.15 26.71 12.38
N ARG A 281 -5.42 26.42 12.07
CA ARG A 281 -6.56 26.60 12.98
C ARG A 281 -6.48 25.71 14.23
N LEU A 282 -5.70 24.63 14.18
CA LEU A 282 -5.48 23.77 15.34
C LEU A 282 -4.37 24.31 16.25
N ARG A 283 -3.54 25.26 15.80
CA ARG A 283 -2.41 25.76 16.60
C ARG A 283 -2.87 26.30 17.95
N GLY A 284 -2.05 26.04 18.98
CA GLY A 284 -2.38 26.37 20.37
C GLY A 284 -3.28 25.35 21.07
N THR A 285 -3.82 24.36 20.36
CA THR A 285 -4.54 23.23 20.95
C THR A 285 -3.63 22.01 21.09
N SER A 286 -3.99 21.07 21.98
CA SER A 286 -3.30 19.78 22.09
C SER A 286 -3.45 18.90 20.85
N ALA A 287 -4.48 19.14 20.03
CA ALA A 287 -4.73 18.37 18.81
C ALA A 287 -3.68 18.67 17.71
N CYS A 288 -3.12 19.89 17.69
CA CYS A 288 -2.13 20.27 16.67
C CYS A 288 -0.89 19.40 16.70
N SER A 289 -0.30 19.17 17.88
CA SER A 289 0.90 18.34 18.00
C SER A 289 0.65 16.90 17.61
N ALA A 290 -0.52 16.34 17.95
CA ALA A 290 -0.91 15.00 17.52
C ALA A 290 -1.08 14.93 15.98
N ALA A 291 -1.75 15.92 15.38
CA ALA A 291 -1.98 15.99 13.94
C ALA A 291 -0.66 16.12 13.15
N VAL A 292 0.19 17.07 13.51
CA VAL A 292 1.50 17.29 12.88
C VAL A 292 2.38 16.06 13.01
N ARG A 293 2.40 15.44 14.19
CA ARG A 293 3.13 14.19 14.42
C ARG A 293 2.62 13.09 13.50
N HIS A 294 1.31 12.91 13.39
CA HIS A 294 0.72 11.90 12.51
C HIS A 294 1.17 12.10 11.04
N CYS A 295 1.11 13.33 10.53
CA CYS A 295 1.62 13.65 9.18
C CYS A 295 3.11 13.31 9.04
N ARG A 296 3.92 13.61 10.05
CA ARG A 296 5.36 13.29 10.06
C ARG A 296 5.62 11.79 10.00
N VAL A 297 4.85 10.99 10.75
CA VAL A 297 5.00 9.52 10.76
C VAL A 297 4.69 8.94 9.38
N ILE A 298 3.55 9.31 8.81
CA ILE A 298 3.12 8.82 7.49
C ILE A 298 4.11 9.22 6.40
N ALA A 299 4.59 10.47 6.39
CA ALA A 299 5.59 10.92 5.43
C ALA A 299 6.92 10.16 5.58
N ARG A 300 7.36 9.88 6.81
CA ARG A 300 8.57 9.08 7.06
C ARG A 300 8.42 7.66 6.53
N LEU A 301 7.27 7.03 6.78
CA LEU A 301 6.99 5.67 6.31
C LEU A 301 7.03 5.62 4.78
N TYR A 302 6.34 6.55 4.12
CA TYR A 302 6.35 6.66 2.66
C TYR A 302 7.76 6.86 2.09
N ALA A 303 8.51 7.83 2.62
CA ALA A 303 9.86 8.10 2.13
C ALA A 303 10.82 6.90 2.38
N SER A 304 10.63 6.16 3.47
CA SER A 304 11.41 4.95 3.78
C SER A 304 11.11 3.83 2.78
N MET A 305 9.84 3.60 2.44
CA MET A 305 9.46 2.69 1.37
C MET A 305 10.06 3.11 0.03
N TYR A 306 9.97 4.40 -0.29
CA TYR A 306 10.48 4.94 -1.54
C TYR A 306 11.98 4.68 -1.68
N LYS A 307 12.73 4.94 -0.60
CA LYS A 307 14.16 4.65 -0.52
C LYS A 307 14.44 3.15 -0.73
N CYS A 308 13.69 2.27 -0.05
CA CYS A 308 13.79 0.82 -0.25
C CYS A 308 13.52 0.41 -1.70
N ALA A 309 12.52 1.02 -2.36
CA ALA A 309 12.10 0.64 -3.70
C ALA A 309 13.06 1.13 -4.80
N PHE A 310 13.60 2.33 -4.67
CA PHE A 310 14.27 3.03 -5.79
C PHE A 310 15.72 3.45 -5.51
N MET A 311 16.19 3.37 -4.26
CA MET A 311 17.51 3.89 -3.87
C MET A 311 18.43 2.83 -3.27
N GLN A 312 17.90 1.76 -2.68
CA GLN A 312 18.66 0.66 -2.07
C GLN A 312 18.28 -0.68 -2.72
N LEU A 313 18.93 -1.00 -3.83
CA LEU A 313 18.78 -2.27 -4.54
C LEU A 313 19.88 -3.25 -4.10
N ASP A 314 19.80 -3.77 -2.88
CA ASP A 314 20.70 -4.84 -2.42
C ASP A 314 19.98 -6.21 -2.41
N ASP A 315 20.70 -7.27 -2.81
CA ASP A 315 20.26 -8.60 -3.24
C ASP A 315 19.59 -9.52 -2.17
N SER A 316 19.20 -9.00 -1.00
CA SER A 316 18.55 -9.78 0.07
C SER A 316 17.03 -9.51 0.17
N VAL A 317 16.37 -9.85 1.29
CA VAL A 317 14.91 -9.67 1.53
C VAL A 317 14.40 -8.28 1.12
N MET A 318 15.26 -7.25 1.20
CA MET A 318 15.02 -5.90 0.72
C MET A 318 14.79 -5.82 -0.79
N GLY A 319 15.45 -6.64 -1.61
CA GLY A 319 15.16 -6.80 -3.03
C GLY A 319 13.78 -7.39 -3.29
N GLY A 320 13.29 -8.29 -2.43
CA GLY A 320 11.92 -8.81 -2.50
C GLY A 320 10.87 -7.72 -2.24
N MET A 321 11.10 -6.89 -1.23
CA MET A 321 10.24 -5.74 -0.93
C MET A 321 10.35 -4.63 -1.99
N ALA A 322 11.56 -4.33 -2.46
CA ALA A 322 11.82 -3.35 -3.51
C ALA A 322 11.11 -3.74 -4.81
N ASN A 323 11.22 -5.01 -5.23
CA ASN A 323 10.50 -5.51 -6.39
C ASN A 323 8.99 -5.36 -6.24
N LEU A 324 8.46 -5.63 -5.04
CA LEU A 324 7.04 -5.46 -4.78
C LEU A 324 6.61 -3.98 -4.84
N PHE A 325 7.33 -3.08 -4.16
CA PHE A 325 7.03 -1.65 -4.20
C PHE A 325 7.19 -1.03 -5.60
N THR A 326 8.11 -1.54 -6.41
CA THR A 326 8.28 -1.09 -7.80
C THR A 326 7.23 -1.68 -8.75
N GLU A 327 6.83 -2.94 -8.56
CA GLU A 327 5.79 -3.61 -9.34
C GLU A 327 4.42 -2.93 -9.17
N TYR A 328 4.06 -2.66 -7.92
CA TYR A 328 2.80 -2.00 -7.58
C TYR A 328 2.92 -0.47 -7.53
N GLY A 329 4.10 0.09 -7.79
CA GLY A 329 4.38 1.53 -7.76
C GLY A 329 4.07 2.24 -6.44
N LEU A 330 4.82 3.30 -6.17
CA LEU A 330 4.62 4.15 -5.01
C LEU A 330 4.09 5.51 -5.48
N CYS A 331 2.94 5.90 -4.94
CA CYS A 331 2.33 7.20 -5.14
C CYS A 331 1.83 7.68 -3.78
N TYR A 332 2.29 8.86 -3.34
CA TYR A 332 2.00 9.38 -2.02
C TYR A 332 0.49 9.65 -1.84
N GLU A 333 -0.18 10.13 -2.89
CA GLU A 333 -1.64 10.34 -2.88
C GLU A 333 -2.42 9.04 -2.69
N LEU A 334 -1.94 7.91 -3.24
CA LEU A 334 -2.57 6.62 -3.05
C LEU A 334 -2.30 6.06 -1.64
N TYR A 335 -1.14 6.38 -1.08
CA TYR A 335 -0.71 5.89 0.23
C TYR A 335 -1.37 6.62 1.42
N ARG A 336 -1.65 7.92 1.29
CA ARG A 336 -2.05 8.81 2.39
C ARG A 336 -3.51 8.76 2.83
#